data_AF-A0A974SI74-F1
#
_entry.id   AF-A0A974SI74-F1
#
_cell.length_a   1.000
_cell.length_b   1.000
_cell.length_c   1.000
_cell.angle_alpha   90.00
_cell.angle_beta   90.00
_cell.angle_gamma   90.00
#
_symmetry.space_group_name_H-M   'P 1'
#
loop_
_entity.id
_entity.type
_entity.pdbx_description
1 polymer ?
#
loop_
_entity_poly.entity_id
_entity_poly.type
_entity_poly.pdbx_seq_one_letter_code
_entity_poly.pdbx_strand_id
1 'polypeptide(L)'
;MTVTEAEKTVHAVKQPISKVIVRYDDYQNQVQGITYVVGENGVTRIEACKKNGEYCDIPYIRVWSGGQCLAEFNQHHLAGVFFAKNNPEQEQ
;
A
#
# COMPACT_ATOMS: atom_id res chain seq x y z
N MET A 1 24.25 -15.86 12.72
CA MET A 1 23.08 -16.25 11.90
C MET A 1 22.68 -15.05 11.09
N THR A 2 23.07 -15.02 9.83
CA THR A 2 22.70 -13.96 8.88
C THR A 2 21.26 -14.21 8.48
N VAL A 3 20.35 -13.34 8.90
CA VAL A 3 18.94 -13.40 8.49
C VAL A 3 18.91 -13.07 7.00
N THR A 4 18.63 -14.07 6.17
CA THR A 4 18.49 -13.89 4.73
C THR A 4 17.30 -12.98 4.49
N GLU A 5 17.58 -11.79 3.97
CA GLU A 5 16.56 -10.82 3.56
C GLU A 5 15.68 -11.52 2.52
N ALA A 6 14.43 -11.82 2.89
CA ALA A 6 13.49 -12.44 1.97
C ALA A 6 13.43 -11.58 0.70
N GLU A 7 13.64 -12.20 -0.46
CA GLU A 7 13.60 -11.54 -1.77
C GLU A 7 12.35 -10.66 -1.85
N LYS A 8 12.56 -9.34 -1.75
CA LYS A 8 11.47 -8.37 -1.91
C LYS A 8 11.13 -8.33 -3.38
N THR A 9 10.02 -8.97 -3.75
CA THR A 9 9.46 -8.83 -5.10
C THR A 9 8.92 -7.41 -5.26
N VAL A 10 9.77 -6.51 -5.78
CA VAL A 10 9.37 -5.15 -6.13
C VAL A 10 8.72 -5.19 -7.51
N HIS A 11 7.43 -4.93 -7.56
CA HIS A 11 6.73 -4.74 -8.82
C HIS A 11 6.88 -3.29 -9.25
N ALA A 12 7.60 -3.06 -10.36
CA ALA A 12 7.70 -1.74 -10.95
C ALA A 12 6.30 -1.23 -11.33
N VAL A 13 5.98 -0.02 -10.87
CA VAL A 13 4.73 0.68 -11.18
C VAL A 13 4.81 1.12 -12.64
N LYS A 14 4.18 0.36 -13.55
CA LYS A 14 4.19 0.65 -15.00
C LYS A 14 3.31 1.84 -15.40
N GLN A 15 2.44 2.28 -14.50
CA GLN A 15 1.51 3.38 -14.67
C GLN A 15 1.46 4.17 -13.36
N PRO A 16 1.61 5.50 -13.35
CA PRO A 16 1.61 6.28 -12.12
C PRO A 16 0.36 5.98 -11.28
N ILE A 17 0.52 5.76 -9.98
CA ILE A 17 -0.60 5.53 -9.07
C ILE A 17 -1.09 6.91 -8.60
N SER A 18 -2.38 7.18 -8.77
CA SER A 18 -2.99 8.43 -8.30
C SER A 18 -3.36 8.37 -6.84
N LYS A 19 -3.89 7.25 -6.35
CA LYS A 19 -4.25 7.07 -4.94
C LYS A 19 -4.48 5.60 -4.57
N VAL A 20 -4.36 5.32 -3.28
CA VAL A 20 -4.76 4.06 -2.67
C VAL A 20 -5.91 4.31 -1.72
N ILE A 21 -6.93 3.45 -1.77
CA ILE A 21 -8.07 3.50 -0.86
C ILE A 21 -7.94 2.38 0.16
N VAL A 22 -7.99 2.75 1.43
CA VAL A 22 -7.92 1.84 2.57
C VAL A 22 -9.24 1.90 3.31
N ARG A 23 -9.84 0.75 3.60
CA ARG A 23 -11.06 0.64 4.39
C ARG A 23 -10.76 0.01 5.75
N TYR A 24 -11.28 0.61 6.80
CA TYR A 24 -11.10 0.18 8.17
C TYR A 24 -12.43 0.17 8.91
N ASP A 25 -12.64 -0.87 9.71
CA ASP A 25 -13.75 -0.98 10.64
C ASP A 25 -13.20 -0.87 12.07
N ASP A 26 -13.69 0.11 12.83
CA ASP A 26 -13.38 0.27 14.24
C ASP A 26 -14.47 -0.41 15.07
N TYR A 27 -14.27 -1.70 15.32
CA TYR A 27 -15.18 -2.51 16.12
C TYR A 27 -15.27 -2.05 17.59
N GLN A 28 -14.25 -1.39 18.13
CA GLN A 28 -14.25 -0.92 19.52
C GLN A 28 -15.20 0.26 19.69
N ASN A 29 -15.24 1.16 18.70
CA ASN A 29 -16.12 2.33 18.70
C ASN A 29 -17.41 2.13 17.87
N GLN A 30 -17.69 0.90 17.42
CA GLN A 30 -18.84 0.55 16.58
C GLN A 30 -18.94 1.37 15.27
N VAL A 31 -17.80 1.79 14.72
CA VAL A 31 -17.76 2.52 13.44
C VAL A 31 -17.33 1.57 12.33
N GLN A 32 -18.10 1.49 11.26
CA GLN A 32 -17.80 0.62 10.12
C GLN A 32 -17.67 1.43 8.84
N GLY A 33 -16.86 0.93 7.91
CA GLY A 33 -16.72 1.49 6.56
C GLY A 33 -15.91 2.77 6.49
N ILE A 34 -15.04 3.05 7.47
CA ILE A 34 -14.18 4.23 7.42
C ILE A 34 -13.23 4.07 6.23
N THR A 35 -13.22 5.07 5.36
CA THR A 35 -12.42 5.04 4.14
C THR A 35 -11.37 6.14 4.18
N TYR A 36 -10.12 5.76 3.96
CA TYR A 36 -8.98 6.67 3.89
C TYR A 36 -8.42 6.69 2.47
N VAL A 37 -8.04 7.88 2.02
CA VAL A 37 -7.28 8.08 0.78
C VAL A 37 -5.82 8.24 1.15
N VAL A 38 -4.96 7.39 0.59
CA VAL A 38 -3.52 7.38 0.87
C VAL A 38 -2.74 7.73 -0.38
N GLY A 39 -1.80 8.65 -0.22
CA GLY A 39 -0.80 9.00 -1.23
C GLY A 39 -1.36 9.66 -2.49
N GLU A 40 -2.41 10.47 -2.34
CA GLU A 40 -2.98 11.24 -3.46
C GLU A 40 -1.88 11.99 -4.24
N ASN A 41 -1.75 11.66 -5.52
CA ASN A 41 -0.74 12.16 -6.47
C ASN A 41 0.73 11.99 -6.04
N GLY A 42 1.03 11.06 -5.13
CA GLY A 42 2.37 10.88 -4.58
C GLY A 42 2.80 9.44 -4.33
N VAL A 43 1.99 8.43 -4.69
CA VAL A 43 2.40 7.03 -4.52
C VAL A 43 3.50 6.67 -5.52
N THR A 44 4.65 6.29 -4.97
CA THR A 44 5.83 5.87 -5.72
C THR A 44 6.04 4.36 -5.70
N ARG A 45 5.63 3.70 -4.61
CA ARG A 45 5.73 2.25 -4.44
C ARG A 45 4.63 1.74 -3.52
N ILE A 46 4.08 0.58 -3.87
CA ILE A 46 3.34 -0.28 -2.95
C ILE A 46 4.22 -1.50 -2.70
N GLU A 47 4.51 -1.77 -1.44
CA GLU A 47 5.38 -2.87 -1.01
C GLU A 47 4.56 -3.88 -0.22
N ALA A 48 4.57 -5.13 -0.67
CA ALA A 48 4.08 -6.24 0.14
C ALA A 48 5.14 -6.61 1.18
N CYS A 49 4.71 -6.73 2.43
CA CYS A 49 5.57 -7.15 3.54
C CYS A 49 4.81 -8.10 4.47
N LYS A 50 5.47 -8.55 5.52
CA LYS A 50 4.89 -9.42 6.55
C LYS A 50 5.26 -8.89 7.93
N LYS A 51 4.39 -9.14 8.90
CA LYS A 51 4.66 -8.90 10.32
C LYS A 51 4.38 -10.17 11.09
N ASN A 52 5.21 -10.45 12.09
CA ASN A 52 5.02 -11.63 12.95
C ASN A 52 3.72 -11.46 13.74
N GLY A 53 2.79 -12.39 13.56
CA GLY A 53 1.70 -12.64 14.48
C GLY A 53 2.10 -13.70 15.51
N GLU A 54 1.20 -13.97 16.46
CA GLU A 54 1.43 -14.94 17.53
C GLU A 54 1.67 -16.36 17.00
N TYR A 55 1.03 -16.72 15.88
CA TYR A 55 1.08 -18.08 15.31
C TYR A 55 1.46 -18.14 13.82
N CYS A 56 1.55 -16.99 13.15
CA CYS A 56 1.82 -16.94 11.71
C CYS A 56 2.34 -15.55 11.28
N ASP A 57 2.96 -15.50 10.11
CA ASP A 57 3.24 -14.23 9.45
C ASP A 57 1.96 -13.62 8.87
N ILE A 58 1.67 -12.39 9.27
CA ILE A 58 0.51 -11.65 8.81
C ILE A 58 0.90 -10.81 7.58
N PRO A 59 0.19 -10.91 6.45
CA PRO A 59 0.48 -10.13 5.26
C PRO A 59 0.08 -8.66 5.45
N TYR A 60 1.02 -7.77 5.11
CA TYR A 60 0.89 -6.33 5.22
C TYR A 60 1.27 -5.65 3.90
N ILE A 61 0.77 -4.44 3.74
CA ILE A 61 1.05 -3.55 2.62
C ILE A 61 1.60 -2.23 3.18
N ARG A 62 2.67 -1.73 2.55
CA ARG A 62 3.19 -0.37 2.77
C ARG A 62 3.01 0.47 1.52
N VAL A 63 2.53 1.69 1.71
CA VAL A 63 2.39 2.69 0.64
C VAL A 63 3.43 3.77 0.85
N TRP A 64 4.23 4.04 -0.18
CA TRP A 64 5.38 4.93 -0.11
C TRP A 64 5.23 6.14 -1.02
N SER A 65 5.71 7.30 -0.56
CA SER A 65 5.96 8.50 -1.36
C SER A 65 7.44 8.87 -1.25
N GLY A 66 8.18 8.67 -2.34
CA GLY A 66 9.64 8.73 -2.32
C GLY A 66 10.21 7.76 -1.28
N GLY A 67 10.95 8.31 -0.31
CA GLY A 67 11.53 7.56 0.80
C GLY A 67 10.64 7.42 2.04
N GLN A 68 9.45 8.05 2.05
CA GLN A 68 8.56 8.07 3.22
C GLN A 68 7.47 7.00 3.11
N CYS A 69 7.31 6.19 4.16
CA CYS A 69 6.17 5.29 4.30
C CYS A 69 4.95 6.10 4.79
N LEU A 70 3.96 6.30 3.92
CA LEU A 70 2.75 7.06 4.23
C LEU A 70 1.73 6.25 5.03
N ALA A 71 1.65 4.95 4.73
CA ALA A 71 0.75 4.04 5.43
C ALA A 71 1.31 2.62 5.45
N GLU A 72 1.04 1.91 6.55
CA GLU A 72 1.27 0.48 6.71
C GLU A 72 -0.03 -0.14 7.27
N PHE A 73 -0.57 -1.14 6.59
CA PHE A 73 -1.83 -1.78 6.98
C PHE A 73 -1.87 -3.24 6.55
N ASN A 74 -2.72 -4.04 7.20
CA ASN A 74 -2.97 -5.42 6.80
C ASN A 74 -3.55 -5.47 5.38
N GLN A 75 -3.17 -6.46 4.56
CA GLN A 75 -3.65 -6.56 3.18
C GLN A 75 -5.19 -6.50 3.04
N HIS A 76 -5.94 -6.99 4.03
CA HIS A 76 -7.40 -7.04 4.03
C HIS A 76 -8.06 -5.66 4.07
N HIS A 77 -7.33 -4.62 4.48
CA HIS A 77 -7.83 -3.25 4.48
C HIS A 77 -7.65 -2.55 3.12
N LEU A 78 -6.95 -3.16 2.16
CA LEU A 78 -6.82 -2.59 0.82
C LEU A 78 -8.16 -2.67 0.08
N ALA A 79 -8.77 -1.52 -0.18
CA ALA A 79 -10.07 -1.45 -0.86
C ALA A 79 -9.94 -1.11 -2.36
N GLY A 80 -8.87 -0.40 -2.76
CA GLY A 80 -8.63 -0.11 -4.17
C GLY A 80 -7.31 0.59 -4.45
N VAL A 81 -6.79 0.40 -5.65
CA VAL A 81 -5.64 1.13 -6.19
C VAL A 81 -6.07 1.80 -7.48
N PHE A 82 -5.86 3.11 -7.55
CA PHE A 82 -6.26 3.93 -8.70
C PHE A 82 -5.00 4.43 -9.40
N PHE A 83 -5.00 4.34 -10.73
CA PHE A 83 -3.92 4.85 -11.56
C PHE A 83 -4.26 6.28 -12.01
N ALA A 84 -3.24 7.11 -12.20
CA ALA A 84 -3.40 8.38 -12.89
C ALA A 84 -3.84 8.10 -14.32
N LYS A 85 -4.63 9.01 -14.92
CA LYS A 85 -4.84 8.94 -16.36
C LYS A 85 -3.48 9.10 -17.01
N ASN A 86 -3.08 8.12 -17.84
CA ASN A 86 -1.98 8.33 -18.77
C ASN A 86 -2.36 9.58 -19.58
N ASN A 87 -1.61 10.68 -19.45
CA ASN A 87 -1.72 11.77 -20.40
C ASN A 87 -0.82 11.38 -21.58
N PRO A 88 -1.34 11.02 -22.76
CA PRO A 88 -0.52 10.59 -23.90
C PRO A 88 0.32 11.71 -24.54
N GLU A 89 0.56 12.83 -23.84
CA GLU A 89 1.24 14.03 -24.34
C GLU A 89 2.70 14.17 -23.84
N GLN A 90 3.29 13.12 -23.24
CA GLN A 90 4.68 13.12 -22.76
C GLN A 90 5.63 12.26 -23.61
N GLU A 91 5.36 12.15 -24.90
CA GLU A 91 6.37 11.85 -25.93
C GLU A 91 6.46 13.07 -26.86
N GLN A 92 7.38 13.99 -26.54
CA GLN A 92 7.93 14.98 -27.47
C GLN A 92 9.45 14.94 -27.37
#